data_AF-A0A438JGI3-F1
#
_entry.id   AF-A0A438JGI3-F1
#
_cell.length_a   1.000
_cell.length_b   1.000
_cell.length_c   1.000
_cell.angle_alpha   90.00
_cell.angle_beta   90.00
_cell.angle_gamma   90.00
#
_symmetry.space_group_name_H-M   'P 1'
#
loop_
_entity.id
_entity.type
_entity.pdbx_description
1 polymer ?
#
loop_
_entity_poly.entity_id
_entity_poly.type
_entity_poly.pdbx_seq_one_letter_code
_entity_poly.pdbx_strand_id
1 'polypeptide(L)'
;MAMKLLKLLFILFITTSTVSAASSGNENNEDNSIVGAAWSADENKEDSAVESHLALPGSPESYIALPEGEETTSSDGTSDFMFQNKHLTCDEFPPLCRRKSSRGPDCCKKKCVNIGKDPNNCGKCGRKCKHGDICCRGHCVNPSVDPLNCGRCGKKCKKWETCLYGMCSYA
;
A
#
# COMPACT_ATOMS: atom_id res chain seq x y z
N MET A 1 50.05 14.43 48.63
CA MET A 1 49.61 13.07 48.22
C MET A 1 48.10 12.95 47.98
N ALA A 2 47.26 13.91 48.41
CA ALA A 2 45.80 13.87 48.24
C ALA A 2 45.28 14.02 46.78
N MET A 3 46.01 14.71 45.89
CA MET A 3 45.56 14.94 44.50
C MET A 3 45.66 13.70 43.60
N LYS A 4 46.51 12.71 43.94
CA LYS A 4 46.62 11.44 43.20
C LYS A 4 45.42 10.52 43.45
N LEU A 5 44.83 10.58 44.65
CA LEU A 5 43.68 9.77 45.01
C LEU A 5 42.39 10.23 44.29
N LEU A 6 42.23 11.54 44.08
CA LEU A 6 41.06 12.09 43.38
C LEU A 6 41.06 11.76 41.87
N LYS A 7 42.24 11.71 41.22
CA LYS A 7 42.36 11.29 39.82
C LYS A 7 42.04 9.80 39.60
N LEU A 8 42.43 8.94 40.55
CA LEU A 8 42.12 7.50 40.50
C LEU A 8 40.62 7.23 40.64
N LEU A 9 39.92 7.99 41.47
CA LEU A 9 38.46 7.87 41.60
C LEU A 9 37.74 8.33 40.32
N PHE A 10 38.17 9.42 39.68
CA PHE A 10 37.58 9.85 38.40
C PHE A 10 37.78 8.83 37.26
N ILE A 11 38.92 8.14 37.20
CA ILE A 11 39.18 7.10 36.17
C ILE A 11 38.25 5.90 36.37
N LEU A 12 37.98 5.50 37.62
CA LEU A 12 37.05 4.40 37.94
C LEU A 12 35.59 4.71 37.57
N PHE A 13 35.17 5.97 37.64
CA PHE A 13 33.82 6.39 37.20
C PHE A 13 33.63 6.39 35.68
N ILE A 14 34.69 6.57 34.88
CA ILE A 14 34.59 6.57 33.41
C ILE A 14 34.52 5.13 32.86
N THR A 15 35.11 4.14 33.55
CA THR A 15 35.15 2.76 33.06
C THR A 15 33.88 1.94 33.31
N THR A 16 32.92 2.41 34.10
CA THR A 16 31.68 1.66 34.40
C THR A 16 30.49 1.95 33.48
N SER A 17 30.64 2.81 32.46
CA SER A 17 29.52 3.27 31.62
C SER A 17 29.49 2.72 30.19
N THR A 18 30.35 1.78 29.82
CA THR A 18 30.30 1.13 28.49
C THR A 18 29.88 -0.34 28.59
N VAL A 19 28.58 -0.58 28.81
CA VAL A 19 27.94 -1.83 28.38
C VAL A 19 27.29 -1.54 27.03
N SER A 20 28.02 -1.81 25.94
CA SER A 20 27.45 -1.87 24.60
C SER A 20 27.33 -3.33 24.19
N ALA A 21 26.09 -3.77 23.99
CA ALA A 21 25.77 -5.04 23.37
C ALA A 21 26.32 -5.06 21.93
N ALA A 22 27.18 -6.02 21.62
CA ALA A 22 27.64 -6.30 20.26
C ALA A 22 26.53 -7.09 19.54
N SER A 23 25.87 -6.47 18.56
CA SER A 23 25.09 -7.19 17.55
C SER A 23 25.96 -7.37 16.31
N SER A 24 26.25 -8.62 15.97
CA SER A 24 26.97 -9.04 14.76
C SER A 24 26.19 -8.63 13.51
N GLY A 25 26.69 -7.66 12.75
CA GLY A 25 26.30 -7.41 11.37
C GLY A 25 27.22 -8.20 10.45
N ASN A 26 26.64 -8.99 9.54
CA ASN A 26 27.39 -9.69 8.49
C ASN A 26 27.35 -8.81 7.22
N GLU A 27 28.48 -8.21 6.89
CA GLU A 27 28.73 -7.55 5.62
C GLU A 27 29.01 -8.63 4.58
N ASN A 28 28.22 -8.69 3.51
CA ASN A 28 28.70 -9.21 2.23
C ASN A 28 28.26 -8.23 1.15
N ASN A 29 29.25 -7.48 0.71
CA ASN A 29 29.27 -6.65 -0.48
C ASN A 29 29.59 -7.56 -1.67
N GLU A 30 28.74 -7.60 -2.69
CA GLU A 30 29.18 -7.97 -4.03
C GLU A 30 28.59 -6.98 -5.03
N ASP A 31 29.54 -6.23 -5.58
CA ASP A 31 29.40 -5.24 -6.61
C ASP A 31 29.14 -5.97 -7.94
N ASN A 32 28.10 -5.59 -8.68
CA ASN A 32 28.10 -5.83 -10.12
C ASN A 32 27.55 -4.62 -10.86
N SER A 33 28.49 -3.75 -11.20
CA SER A 33 28.41 -2.76 -12.26
C SER A 33 28.48 -3.49 -13.60
N ILE A 34 27.57 -3.17 -14.54
CA ILE A 34 27.89 -3.08 -15.98
C ILE A 34 26.69 -2.47 -16.72
N VAL A 35 26.99 -1.34 -17.38
CA VAL A 35 26.34 -0.65 -18.52
C VAL A 35 24.86 -0.27 -18.39
N GLY A 36 24.44 0.98 -18.55
CA GLY A 36 24.86 1.95 -19.56
C GLY A 36 23.66 2.20 -20.47
N ALA A 37 22.82 3.15 -20.12
CA ALA A 37 21.94 3.84 -21.06
C ALA A 37 21.44 5.15 -20.43
N ALA A 38 22.00 6.25 -20.92
CA ALA A 38 21.46 7.57 -20.74
C ALA A 38 20.08 7.66 -21.40
N TRP A 39 19.13 8.35 -20.78
CA TRP A 39 18.08 9.03 -21.50
C TRP A 39 17.71 10.31 -20.74
N SER A 40 17.90 11.41 -21.46
CA SER A 40 17.54 12.77 -21.08
C SER A 40 16.02 12.97 -21.15
N ALA A 41 15.59 14.10 -20.57
CA ALA A 41 14.25 14.66 -20.59
C ALA A 41 13.60 14.69 -22.00
N ASP A 42 12.26 14.61 -22.08
CA ASP A 42 11.42 15.81 -22.19
C ASP A 42 9.92 15.48 -22.39
N GLU A 43 9.12 16.38 -21.82
CA GLU A 43 7.82 16.93 -22.27
C GLU A 43 6.54 16.08 -22.46
N ASN A 44 5.46 16.74 -22.04
CA ASN A 44 4.06 16.36 -22.20
C ASN A 44 3.61 16.33 -23.68
N LYS A 45 2.63 15.46 -23.95
CA LYS A 45 1.30 15.79 -24.56
C LYS A 45 0.90 14.92 -25.77
N GLU A 46 -0.16 14.14 -25.52
CA GLU A 46 -1.32 13.77 -26.35
C GLU A 46 -1.18 13.03 -27.70
N ASP A 47 -1.93 11.92 -27.73
CA ASP A 47 -2.76 11.36 -28.79
C ASP A 47 -2.15 10.68 -30.04
N SER A 48 -2.45 9.37 -30.12
CA SER A 48 -3.22 8.73 -31.21
C SER A 48 -2.57 7.50 -31.87
N ALA A 49 -3.43 6.47 -31.98
CA ALA A 49 -3.46 5.35 -32.95
C ALA A 49 -2.55 4.11 -32.77
N VAL A 50 -3.22 2.98 -32.42
CA VAL A 50 -3.25 1.60 -33.01
C VAL A 50 -2.07 1.15 -33.91
N GLU A 51 -1.60 -0.11 -33.99
CA GLU A 51 -2.06 -1.47 -33.67
C GLU A 51 -0.83 -2.41 -33.77
N SER A 52 -0.77 -3.54 -33.04
CA SER A 52 -0.30 -4.83 -33.59
C SER A 52 -0.39 -5.94 -32.54
N HIS A 53 -1.34 -6.84 -32.79
CA HIS A 53 -1.50 -8.11 -32.08
C HIS A 53 -0.48 -9.14 -32.55
N LEU A 54 0.13 -9.88 -31.62
CA LEU A 54 0.68 -11.23 -31.85
C LEU A 54 0.23 -12.12 -30.68
N ALA A 55 -0.36 -13.26 -31.03
CA ALA A 55 -1.14 -14.12 -30.16
C ALA A 55 -0.42 -15.44 -29.80
N LEU A 56 -0.56 -15.84 -28.51
CA LEU A 56 -0.81 -17.18 -27.93
C LEU A 56 0.32 -18.26 -28.00
N PRO A 57 0.33 -19.34 -27.16
CA PRO A 57 -0.81 -19.99 -26.49
C PRO A 57 -0.64 -20.49 -25.03
N GLY A 58 -1.76 -20.73 -24.32
CA GLY A 58 -1.76 -21.50 -23.07
C GLY A 58 -3.04 -21.51 -22.23
N SER A 59 -3.99 -22.38 -22.61
CA SER A 59 -5.07 -23.01 -21.82
C SER A 59 -6.41 -22.26 -21.58
N PRO A 60 -7.53 -23.02 -21.46
CA PRO A 60 -8.88 -22.53 -21.75
C PRO A 60 -9.68 -22.32 -20.45
N GLU A 61 -9.91 -21.08 -20.09
CA GLU A 61 -11.04 -20.72 -19.21
C GLU A 61 -11.89 -19.74 -20.01
N SER A 62 -13.10 -20.16 -20.32
CA SER A 62 -14.11 -19.42 -21.08
C SER A 62 -14.39 -18.07 -20.43
N TYR A 63 -13.73 -17.02 -20.90
CA TYR A 63 -14.04 -15.64 -20.54
C TYR A 63 -15.15 -15.14 -21.46
N ILE A 64 -16.33 -14.91 -20.90
CA ILE A 64 -17.33 -14.05 -21.53
C ILE A 64 -16.79 -12.62 -21.41
N ALA A 65 -16.39 -12.04 -22.53
CA ALA A 65 -16.08 -10.62 -22.62
C ALA A 65 -17.36 -9.82 -22.33
N LEU A 66 -17.34 -8.99 -21.29
CA LEU A 66 -18.40 -8.01 -21.03
C LEU A 66 -17.98 -6.67 -21.64
N PRO A 67 -18.83 -6.02 -22.43
CA PRO A 67 -18.51 -4.77 -23.12
C PRO A 67 -18.25 -3.63 -22.15
N GLU A 68 -17.40 -2.71 -22.63
CA GLU A 68 -17.05 -1.48 -21.96
C GLU A 68 -18.23 -0.52 -21.93
N GLY A 69 -18.52 0.02 -20.75
CA GLY A 69 -19.26 1.26 -20.57
C GLY A 69 -20.68 1.28 -21.10
N GLU A 70 -21.65 0.93 -20.25
CA GLU A 70 -22.96 1.55 -20.36
C GLU A 70 -23.47 1.87 -18.95
N GLU A 71 -23.74 3.16 -18.74
CA GLU A 71 -24.52 3.63 -17.60
C GLU A 71 -25.91 3.00 -17.71
N THR A 72 -26.11 1.85 -17.07
CA THR A 72 -27.44 1.25 -17.03
C THR A 72 -28.28 2.06 -16.04
N THR A 73 -28.92 3.13 -16.53
CA THR A 73 -30.29 3.39 -16.12
C THR A 73 -31.07 2.10 -16.38
N SER A 74 -31.45 1.48 -15.28
CA SER A 74 -32.28 0.29 -15.20
C SER A 74 -33.37 0.26 -16.26
N SER A 75 -33.19 -0.48 -17.34
CA SER A 75 -34.20 -1.30 -18.04
C SER A 75 -33.73 -1.63 -19.45
N ASP A 76 -33.08 -2.78 -19.64
CA ASP A 76 -33.40 -3.61 -20.81
C ASP A 76 -32.95 -5.05 -20.62
N GLY A 77 -33.87 -5.99 -20.84
CA GLY A 77 -33.72 -7.39 -20.52
C GLY A 77 -33.56 -8.24 -21.78
N THR A 78 -32.62 -9.17 -21.77
CA THR A 78 -32.73 -10.49 -22.42
C THR A 78 -31.78 -11.48 -21.73
N SER A 79 -32.25 -12.14 -20.68
CA SER A 79 -31.94 -13.55 -20.41
C SER A 79 -32.98 -14.06 -19.42
N ASP A 80 -33.62 -15.16 -19.81
CA ASP A 80 -34.71 -15.81 -19.08
C ASP A 80 -34.16 -16.41 -17.79
N PHE A 81 -34.10 -15.59 -16.74
CA PHE A 81 -33.88 -16.02 -15.37
C PHE A 81 -34.97 -15.39 -14.53
N MET A 82 -35.96 -16.20 -14.15
CA MET A 82 -37.02 -15.87 -13.21
C MET A 82 -36.43 -15.72 -11.79
N PHE A 83 -35.56 -14.73 -11.57
CA PHE A 83 -35.23 -14.29 -10.23
C PHE A 83 -36.21 -13.19 -9.86
N GLN A 84 -37.26 -13.58 -9.15
CA GLN A 84 -38.09 -12.69 -8.36
C GLN A 84 -37.21 -11.61 -7.73
N ASN A 85 -37.64 -10.34 -7.86
CA ASN A 85 -37.05 -9.12 -7.29
C ASN A 85 -36.58 -9.28 -5.83
N LYS A 86 -35.50 -10.01 -5.62
CA LYS A 86 -34.87 -10.19 -4.33
C LYS A 86 -33.63 -9.33 -4.39
N HIS A 87 -33.68 -8.23 -3.65
CA HIS A 87 -32.54 -7.36 -3.44
C HIS A 87 -31.46 -8.17 -2.71
N LEU A 88 -30.59 -8.81 -3.48
CA LEU A 88 -29.53 -9.69 -3.00
C LEU A 88 -28.52 -8.83 -2.25
N THR A 89 -28.28 -9.20 -0.98
CA THR A 89 -27.29 -8.54 -0.13
C THR A 89 -25.98 -9.31 -0.13
N CYS A 90 -24.88 -8.64 0.27
CA CYS A 90 -23.57 -9.26 0.27
C CYS A 90 -23.40 -10.46 1.19
N ASP A 91 -24.21 -10.52 2.24
CA ASP A 91 -24.24 -11.63 3.18
C ASP A 91 -24.87 -12.88 2.57
N GLU A 92 -25.79 -12.71 1.62
CA GLU A 92 -26.51 -13.80 0.95
C GLU A 92 -25.85 -14.19 -0.38
N PHE A 93 -25.27 -13.22 -1.09
CA PHE A 93 -24.56 -13.43 -2.35
C PHE A 93 -23.19 -12.72 -2.36
N PRO A 94 -22.15 -13.31 -1.73
CA PRO A 94 -20.82 -12.71 -1.64
C PRO A 94 -20.18 -12.25 -2.98
N PRO A 95 -20.42 -12.91 -4.13
CA PRO A 95 -19.86 -12.46 -5.40
C PRO A 95 -20.28 -11.05 -5.85
N LEU A 96 -21.37 -10.46 -5.34
CA LEU A 96 -21.77 -9.12 -5.77
C LEU A 96 -20.67 -8.07 -5.50
N CYS A 97 -19.87 -8.23 -4.43
CA CYS A 97 -18.87 -7.24 -4.05
C CYS A 97 -17.66 -7.24 -5.00
N ARG A 98 -17.47 -8.31 -5.79
CA ARG A 98 -16.41 -8.38 -6.80
C ARG A 98 -16.79 -7.73 -8.13
N ARG A 99 -18.03 -7.24 -8.28
CA ARG A 99 -18.44 -6.47 -9.46
C ARG A 99 -17.67 -5.16 -9.53
N LYS A 100 -17.32 -4.71 -10.74
CA LYS A 100 -16.55 -3.47 -10.95
C LYS A 100 -17.23 -2.21 -10.36
N SER A 101 -18.56 -2.18 -10.32
CA SER A 101 -19.35 -1.09 -9.74
C SER A 101 -19.45 -1.11 -8.21
N SER A 102 -18.89 -2.13 -7.56
CA SER A 102 -18.87 -2.23 -6.10
C SER A 102 -17.84 -1.28 -5.48
N ARG A 103 -18.13 -0.80 -4.27
CA ARG A 103 -17.22 0.05 -3.47
C ARG A 103 -15.99 -0.70 -2.92
N GLY A 104 -15.99 -2.02 -3.03
CA GLY A 104 -14.85 -2.86 -2.69
C GLY A 104 -15.25 -4.34 -2.64
N PRO A 105 -14.26 -5.24 -2.51
CA PRO A 105 -14.47 -6.67 -2.61
C PRO A 105 -15.04 -7.30 -1.33
N ASP A 106 -15.06 -6.59 -0.21
CA ASP A 106 -15.35 -7.15 1.10
C ASP A 106 -16.80 -6.85 1.53
N CYS A 107 -17.51 -7.86 2.01
CA CYS A 107 -18.83 -7.68 2.58
C CYS A 107 -18.74 -7.25 4.06
N CYS A 108 -19.36 -6.12 4.39
CA CYS A 108 -19.47 -5.58 5.74
C CYS A 108 -20.89 -5.07 5.98
N LYS A 109 -21.66 -5.76 6.82
CA LYS A 109 -23.05 -5.39 7.19
C LYS A 109 -23.93 -5.09 5.96
N LYS A 110 -24.08 -6.04 5.02
CA LYS A 110 -24.86 -5.88 3.77
C LYS A 110 -24.30 -4.89 2.76
N LYS A 111 -23.16 -4.26 3.05
CA LYS A 111 -22.51 -3.29 2.17
C LYS A 111 -21.15 -3.81 1.72
N CYS A 112 -20.85 -3.60 0.46
CA CYS A 112 -19.51 -3.84 -0.05
C CYS A 112 -18.60 -2.68 0.31
N VAL A 113 -17.43 -2.98 0.87
CA VAL A 113 -16.41 -2.04 1.30
C VAL A 113 -15.04 -2.56 0.89
N ASN A 114 -14.01 -1.72 1.01
CA ASN A 114 -12.63 -2.13 0.79
C ASN A 114 -11.88 -2.08 2.12
N ILE A 115 -11.65 -3.22 2.76
CA ILE A 115 -10.96 -3.25 4.07
C ILE A 115 -9.50 -2.84 3.96
N GLY A 116 -8.94 -2.78 2.75
CA GLY A 116 -7.57 -2.36 2.49
C GLY A 116 -7.38 -0.85 2.40
N LYS A 117 -8.46 -0.08 2.23
CA LYS A 117 -8.43 1.37 1.94
C LYS A 117 -9.45 2.19 2.73
N ASP A 118 -10.54 1.59 3.20
CA ASP A 118 -11.58 2.29 3.94
C ASP A 118 -11.13 2.54 5.40
N PRO A 119 -10.97 3.81 5.83
CA PRO A 119 -10.56 4.14 7.19
C PRO A 119 -11.58 3.75 8.26
N ASN A 120 -12.84 3.45 7.90
CA ASN A 120 -13.86 2.98 8.84
C ASN A 120 -13.95 1.44 8.93
N ASN A 121 -13.28 0.72 8.03
CA ASN A 121 -13.34 -0.74 7.92
C ASN A 121 -11.94 -1.35 7.73
N CYS A 122 -10.91 -0.77 8.33
CA CYS A 122 -9.53 -1.08 8.00
C CYS A 122 -9.06 -2.43 8.54
N GLY A 123 -8.75 -3.37 7.66
CA GLY A 123 -8.33 -4.74 7.97
C GLY A 123 -9.45 -5.64 8.50
N LYS A 124 -10.56 -5.06 8.97
CA LYS A 124 -11.77 -5.78 9.39
C LYS A 124 -12.97 -4.82 9.37
N CYS A 125 -14.14 -5.37 9.07
CA CYS A 125 -15.42 -4.65 9.14
C CYS A 125 -15.60 -3.94 10.50
N GLY A 126 -15.92 -2.64 10.46
CA GLY A 126 -16.13 -1.79 11.63
C GLY A 126 -14.86 -1.34 12.36
N ARG A 127 -13.67 -1.74 11.93
CA ARG A 127 -12.42 -1.26 12.52
C ARG A 127 -12.08 0.13 11.98
N LYS A 128 -12.37 1.15 12.77
CA LYS A 128 -12.06 2.54 12.44
C LYS A 128 -10.63 2.92 12.84
N CYS A 129 -9.93 3.61 11.95
CA CYS A 129 -8.63 4.21 12.23
C CYS A 129 -8.76 5.44 13.14
N LYS A 130 -7.67 5.79 13.84
CA LYS A 130 -7.63 6.99 14.67
C LYS A 130 -7.74 8.24 13.78
N HIS A 131 -8.07 9.37 14.39
CA HIS A 131 -8.10 10.63 13.67
C HIS A 131 -6.71 10.95 13.10
N GLY A 132 -6.66 11.33 11.82
CA GLY A 132 -5.41 11.58 11.09
C GLY A 132 -4.76 10.34 10.47
N ASP A 133 -5.14 9.12 10.88
CA ASP A 133 -4.64 7.89 10.27
C ASP A 133 -5.43 7.55 8.99
N ILE A 134 -4.73 6.92 8.04
CA ILE A 134 -5.33 6.36 6.82
C ILE A 134 -5.31 4.83 6.89
N CYS A 135 -6.22 4.18 6.17
CA CYS A 135 -6.13 2.75 5.96
C CYS A 135 -5.22 2.44 4.77
N CYS A 136 -4.13 1.73 5.04
CA CYS A 136 -3.19 1.29 4.02
C CYS A 136 -2.97 -0.21 4.14
N ARG A 137 -3.39 -0.96 3.12
CA ARG A 137 -3.26 -2.43 3.05
C ARG A 137 -3.83 -3.15 4.28
N GLY A 138 -4.93 -2.62 4.83
CA GLY A 138 -5.60 -3.20 6.00
C GLY A 138 -5.01 -2.77 7.36
N HIS A 139 -4.05 -1.85 7.36
CA HIS A 139 -3.46 -1.29 8.56
C HIS A 139 -3.72 0.20 8.67
N CYS A 140 -4.07 0.67 9.86
CA CYS A 140 -4.13 2.10 10.14
C CYS A 140 -2.70 2.61 10.31
N VAL A 141 -2.34 3.58 9.48
CA VAL A 141 -1.00 4.20 9.48
C VAL A 141 -1.14 5.71 9.52
N ASN A 142 -0.21 6.38 10.21
CA ASN A 142 -0.18 7.84 10.25
C ASN A 142 0.67 8.36 9.07
N PRO A 143 0.06 8.92 8.02
CA PRO A 143 0.81 9.35 6.85
C PRO A 143 1.68 10.57 7.13
N SER A 144 1.52 11.27 8.27
CA SER A 144 2.29 12.45 8.60
C SER A 144 3.69 12.15 9.11
N VAL A 145 3.94 10.94 9.59
CA VAL A 145 5.21 10.54 10.22
C VAL A 145 5.73 9.17 9.77
N ASP A 146 4.90 8.35 9.12
CA ASP A 146 5.33 7.03 8.65
C ASP A 146 6.20 7.16 7.39
N PRO A 147 7.50 6.78 7.43
CA PRO A 147 8.40 6.89 6.30
C PRO A 147 8.05 5.96 5.13
N LEU A 148 7.22 4.93 5.35
CA LEU A 148 6.76 4.01 4.31
C LEU A 148 5.42 4.44 3.68
N ASN A 149 4.71 5.38 4.31
CA ASN A 149 3.38 5.83 3.92
C ASN A 149 3.25 7.36 3.95
N CYS A 150 4.33 8.08 3.65
CA CYS A 150 4.45 9.50 3.89
C CYS A 150 3.57 10.34 2.96
N GLY A 151 2.51 10.93 3.51
CA GLY A 151 1.48 11.71 2.81
C GLY A 151 0.43 10.87 2.08
N ARG A 152 0.74 9.61 1.74
CA ARG A 152 -0.21 8.65 1.15
C ARG A 152 0.27 7.21 1.33
N CYS A 153 -0.66 6.26 1.26
CA CYS A 153 -0.37 4.83 1.34
C CYS A 153 0.70 4.41 0.32
N GLY A 154 1.77 3.76 0.80
CA GLY A 154 2.87 3.25 0.00
C GLY A 154 3.90 4.27 -0.50
N LYS A 155 3.76 5.57 -0.17
CA LYS A 155 4.78 6.57 -0.52
C LYS A 155 5.95 6.48 0.46
N LYS A 156 7.02 5.83 0.01
CA LYS A 156 8.27 5.76 0.76
C LYS A 156 9.13 7.00 0.53
N CYS A 157 9.74 7.51 1.59
CA CYS A 157 10.79 8.53 1.44
C CYS A 157 12.11 7.89 0.96
N LYS A 158 12.99 8.70 0.36
CA LYS A 158 14.30 8.22 -0.09
C LYS A 158 15.17 7.86 1.12
N LYS A 159 16.27 7.15 0.85
CA LYS A 159 17.30 6.89 1.86
C LYS A 159 17.74 8.24 2.45
N TRP A 160 17.76 8.33 3.79
CA TRP A 160 18.12 9.51 4.59
C TRP A 160 17.07 10.62 4.69
N GLU A 161 15.91 10.49 4.04
CA GLU A 161 14.79 11.40 4.25
C GLU A 161 13.91 10.94 5.42
N THR A 162 13.33 11.90 6.14
CA THR A 162 12.33 11.66 7.19
C THR A 162 10.95 12.12 6.72
N CYS A 163 9.90 11.46 7.23
CA CYS A 163 8.54 11.90 6.99
C CYS A 163 8.14 12.90 8.08
N LEU A 164 7.91 14.15 7.69
CA LEU A 164 7.47 15.23 8.56
C LEU A 164 6.26 15.91 7.93
N TYR A 165 5.16 15.96 8.70
CA TYR A 165 3.90 16.57 8.27
C TYR A 165 3.35 16.03 6.94
N GLY A 166 3.68 14.77 6.59
CA GLY A 166 3.24 14.12 5.36
C GLY A 166 4.11 14.40 4.14
N MET A 167 5.26 15.03 4.36
CA MET A 167 6.24 15.35 3.33
C MET A 167 7.57 14.68 3.67
N CYS A 168 8.26 14.21 2.64
CA CYS A 168 9.61 13.70 2.81
C CYS A 168 10.56 14.91 2.83
N SER A 169 11.34 15.04 3.88
CA SER A 169 12.33 16.12 4.05
C SER A 169 13.69 15.52 4.38
N TYR A 170 14.74 16.25 4.02
CA TYR A 170 16.08 15.94 4.50
C TYR A 170 16.15 16.32 5.99
N ALA A 171 16.64 15.41 6.82
CA ALA A 171 16.86 15.64 8.26
C ALA A 171 18.21 16.31 8.52
#